data_AF-X1NHC3-F1
#
_entry.id   AF-X1NHC3-F1
#
_cell.length_a   1.000
_cell.length_b   1.000
_cell.length_c   1.000
_cell.angle_alpha   90.00
_cell.angle_beta   90.00
_cell.angle_gamma   90.00
#
_symmetry.space_group_name_H-M   'P 1'
#
loop_
_entity.id
_entity.type
_entity.pdbx_description
1 polymer ?
#
loop_
_entity_poly.entity_id
_entity_poly.type
_entity_poly.pdbx_seq_one_letter_code
_entity_poly.pdbx_strand_id
1 'polypeptide(L)'
;MTHCYQLSINEREEISLGLAQGLSKNYIALSLGRSSSTICREVNRNTVNRQAYRAVKAQCRADKLRHFARKSRKMDINMALRHYVLFHLDQLWSPEQIAKRLKILYPENMNMQISHESIYSYLYVLPRGALRKELVKCLRHHHINRRIRGKSRQKSCPIQDYISIEERPAEVADRTIPGHWEGDLLMGHNNGSALGTLVERTTRMTFLVQLKEKDAIAVRKSFAKEFKHLPKGLKRSLTYDQGQEMAEHKLFTKGTQIQVYFAHPHSPWERGTNENTNALIRQFFPKGTDFSKV
;
A
#
# COMPACT_ATOMS: atom_id res chain seq x y z
N MET A 1 11.96 -34.56 -0.66
CA MET A 1 11.77 -33.65 -1.81
C MET A 1 13.05 -32.85 -2.01
N THR A 2 13.91 -33.30 -2.91
CA THR A 2 15.19 -32.63 -3.22
C THR A 2 14.90 -31.34 -3.97
N HIS A 3 15.09 -30.20 -3.30
CA HIS A 3 15.11 -28.89 -3.94
C HIS A 3 16.09 -28.95 -5.13
N CYS A 4 15.57 -28.86 -6.35
CA CYS A 4 16.38 -28.76 -7.56
C CYS A 4 16.98 -27.35 -7.61
N TYR A 5 18.01 -27.10 -6.81
CA TYR A 5 18.78 -25.87 -6.87
C TYR A 5 19.48 -25.79 -8.22
N GLN A 6 19.11 -24.77 -9.00
CA GLN A 6 19.77 -24.46 -10.25
C GLN A 6 21.20 -23.99 -9.97
N LEU A 7 22.19 -24.52 -10.70
CA LEU A 7 23.59 -24.10 -10.56
C LEU A 7 23.72 -22.59 -10.80
N SER A 8 24.48 -21.92 -9.95
CA SER A 8 24.89 -20.52 -10.06
C SER A 8 25.99 -20.34 -11.11
N ILE A 9 26.30 -19.08 -11.45
CA ILE A 9 27.41 -18.77 -12.37
C ILE A 9 28.76 -19.22 -11.77
N ASN A 10 29.01 -18.95 -10.49
CA ASN A 10 30.25 -19.34 -9.81
C ASN A 10 30.43 -20.87 -9.84
N GLU A 11 29.37 -21.64 -9.54
CA GLU A 11 29.43 -23.10 -9.64
C GLU A 11 29.70 -23.57 -11.09
N ARG A 12 29.17 -22.87 -12.09
CA ARG A 12 29.48 -23.18 -13.50
C ARG A 12 30.91 -22.85 -13.89
N GLU A 13 31.50 -21.81 -13.31
CA GLU A 13 32.91 -21.44 -13.50
C GLU A 13 33.84 -22.50 -12.91
N GLU A 14 33.58 -22.94 -11.68
CA GLU A 14 34.31 -24.03 -11.02
C GLU A 14 34.24 -25.34 -11.82
N ILE A 15 33.07 -25.68 -12.37
CA ILE A 15 32.93 -26.83 -13.29
C ILE A 15 33.80 -26.64 -14.54
N SER A 16 33.85 -25.43 -15.10
CA SER A 16 34.64 -25.13 -16.29
C SER A 16 36.14 -25.23 -16.03
N LEU A 17 36.62 -24.73 -14.89
CA LEU A 17 38.01 -24.80 -14.47
C LEU A 17 38.42 -26.24 -14.16
N GLY A 18 37.61 -26.95 -13.36
CA GLY A 18 37.91 -28.33 -12.98
C GLY A 18 37.99 -29.28 -14.18
N LEU A 19 37.11 -29.10 -15.17
CA LEU A 19 37.18 -29.88 -16.42
C LEU A 19 38.42 -29.52 -17.26
N ALA A 20 38.83 -28.25 -17.29
CA ALA A 20 40.04 -27.82 -18.00
C ALA A 20 41.32 -28.36 -17.34
N GLN A 21 41.31 -28.53 -16.02
CA GLN A 21 42.39 -29.15 -15.23
C GLN A 21 42.38 -30.69 -15.30
N GLY A 22 41.42 -31.31 -15.99
CA GLY A 22 41.31 -32.77 -16.09
C GLY A 22 40.74 -33.47 -14.85
N LEU A 23 40.13 -32.73 -13.92
CA LEU A 23 39.52 -33.30 -12.73
C LEU A 23 38.27 -34.12 -13.07
N SER A 24 38.02 -35.19 -12.30
CA SER A 24 36.84 -36.03 -12.51
C SER A 24 35.54 -35.29 -12.11
N LYS A 25 34.45 -35.59 -12.82
CA LYS A 25 33.12 -35.02 -12.51
C LYS A 25 32.66 -35.32 -11.07
N ASN A 26 33.10 -36.45 -10.51
CA ASN A 26 32.83 -36.83 -9.12
C ASN A 26 33.58 -35.92 -8.13
N TYR A 27 34.84 -35.59 -8.42
CA TYR A 27 35.64 -34.68 -7.61
C TYR A 27 35.04 -33.27 -7.60
N ILE A 28 34.66 -32.76 -8.79
CA ILE A 28 33.98 -31.46 -8.93
C ILE A 28 32.63 -31.44 -8.21
N ALA A 29 31.89 -32.55 -8.24
CA ALA A 29 30.63 -32.65 -7.51
C ALA A 29 30.82 -32.59 -5.99
N LEU A 30 31.85 -33.28 -5.47
CA LEU A 30 32.22 -33.26 -4.05
C LEU A 30 32.67 -31.86 -3.61
N SER A 31 33.52 -31.18 -4.38
CA SER A 31 34.01 -29.84 -4.03
C SER A 31 32.90 -28.79 -3.98
N LEU A 32 31.88 -28.91 -4.84
CA LEU A 32 30.73 -28.02 -4.88
C LEU A 32 29.59 -28.44 -3.95
N GLY A 33 29.70 -29.55 -3.22
CA GLY A 33 28.62 -30.10 -2.40
C GLY A 33 27.37 -30.47 -3.21
N ARG A 34 27.55 -30.91 -4.47
CA ARG A 34 26.48 -31.29 -5.40
C ARG A 34 26.50 -32.79 -5.71
N SER A 35 25.37 -33.31 -6.19
CA SER A 35 25.33 -34.69 -6.68
C SER A 35 26.11 -34.82 -7.98
N SER A 36 26.85 -35.92 -8.15
CA SER A 36 27.54 -36.24 -9.42
C SER A 36 26.58 -36.24 -10.62
N SER A 37 25.34 -36.71 -10.41
CA SER A 37 24.30 -36.68 -11.45
C SER A 37 23.97 -35.27 -11.94
N THR A 38 24.02 -34.26 -11.07
CA THR A 38 23.77 -32.85 -11.41
C THR A 38 24.86 -32.32 -12.35
N ILE A 39 26.12 -32.57 -12.01
CA ILE A 39 27.28 -32.14 -12.80
C ILE A 39 27.30 -32.87 -14.14
N CYS A 40 27.09 -34.19 -14.16
CA CYS A 40 27.00 -34.97 -15.39
C CYS A 40 25.90 -34.46 -16.33
N ARG A 41 24.70 -34.18 -15.81
CA ARG A 41 23.60 -33.62 -16.61
C ARG A 41 23.91 -32.23 -17.14
N GLU A 42 24.54 -31.37 -16.34
CA GLU A 42 24.92 -30.02 -16.77
C GLU A 42 25.97 -30.05 -17.87
N VAL A 43 27.02 -30.85 -17.70
CA VAL A 43 28.09 -30.98 -18.70
C VAL A 43 27.53 -31.56 -19.99
N ASN A 44 26.84 -32.70 -19.94
CA ASN A 44 26.29 -33.36 -21.13
C ASN A 44 25.31 -32.47 -21.90
N ARG A 45 24.51 -31.65 -21.20
CA ARG A 45 23.56 -30.72 -21.82
C ARG A 45 24.27 -29.58 -22.59
N ASN A 46 25.48 -29.21 -22.18
CA ASN A 46 26.20 -28.03 -22.68
C ASN A 46 27.44 -28.35 -23.54
N THR A 47 27.75 -29.63 -23.79
CA THR A 47 28.91 -30.07 -24.61
C THR A 47 28.53 -30.72 -25.95
N VAL A 48 27.31 -30.48 -26.45
CA VAL A 48 26.85 -30.98 -27.75
C VAL A 48 27.78 -30.45 -28.85
N ASN A 49 28.39 -31.36 -29.63
CA ASN A 49 29.37 -31.11 -30.72
C ASN A 49 30.87 -31.07 -30.34
N ARG A 50 31.30 -31.89 -29.35
CA ARG A 50 32.74 -32.03 -28.97
C ARG A 50 33.41 -30.72 -28.55
N GLN A 51 32.64 -29.68 -28.23
CA GLN A 51 33.18 -28.43 -27.70
C GLN A 51 33.46 -28.59 -26.20
N ALA A 52 34.57 -28.03 -25.74
CA ALA A 52 34.87 -27.92 -24.32
C ALA A 52 33.73 -27.19 -23.59
N TYR A 53 33.39 -27.67 -22.40
CA TYR A 53 32.41 -27.02 -21.54
C TYR A 53 32.87 -25.60 -21.21
N ARG A 54 31.98 -24.60 -21.36
CA ARG A 54 32.25 -23.20 -21.00
C ARG A 54 31.14 -22.67 -20.11
N ALA A 55 31.51 -22.17 -18.94
CA ALA A 55 30.58 -21.61 -17.95
C ALA A 55 29.65 -20.55 -18.55
N VAL A 56 30.22 -19.58 -19.29
CA VAL A 56 29.47 -18.47 -19.89
C VAL A 56 28.39 -18.97 -20.86
N LYS A 57 28.71 -19.94 -21.73
CA LYS A 57 27.75 -20.51 -22.69
C LYS A 57 26.63 -21.26 -21.97
N ALA A 58 26.97 -22.04 -20.94
CA ALA A 58 26.00 -22.77 -20.12
C ALA A 58 25.07 -21.81 -19.38
N GLN A 59 25.62 -20.73 -18.80
CA GLN A 59 24.85 -19.68 -18.15
C GLN A 59 23.91 -18.96 -19.14
N CYS A 60 24.42 -18.49 -20.29
CA CYS A 60 23.59 -17.84 -21.31
C CYS A 60 22.44 -18.74 -21.78
N ARG A 61 22.68 -20.05 -21.93
CA ARG A 61 21.63 -21.01 -22.28
C ARG A 61 20.61 -21.16 -21.15
N ALA A 62 21.07 -21.29 -19.91
CA ALA A 62 20.20 -21.38 -18.73
C ALA A 62 19.31 -20.13 -18.59
N ASP A 63 19.87 -18.93 -18.81
CA ASP A 63 19.13 -17.68 -18.75
C ASP A 63 18.14 -17.52 -19.90
N LYS A 64 18.53 -17.91 -21.13
CA LYS A 64 17.61 -17.97 -22.28
C LYS A 64 16.43 -18.90 -22.00
N LEU A 65 16.69 -20.14 -21.57
CA LEU A 65 15.65 -21.11 -21.25
C LEU A 65 14.76 -20.62 -20.10
N ARG A 66 15.34 -20.01 -19.07
CA ARG A 66 14.58 -19.39 -17.98
C ARG A 66 13.70 -18.25 -18.50
N HIS A 67 14.19 -17.46 -19.45
CA HIS A 67 13.43 -16.39 -20.08
C HIS A 67 12.28 -16.92 -20.93
N PHE A 68 12.52 -17.94 -21.77
CA PHE A 68 11.48 -18.57 -22.60
C PHE A 68 10.45 -19.36 -21.77
N ALA A 69 10.86 -19.93 -20.64
CA ALA A 69 9.97 -20.63 -19.71
C ALA A 69 9.08 -19.68 -18.89
N ARG A 70 9.29 -18.35 -18.97
CA ARG A 70 8.34 -17.39 -18.37
C ARG A 70 7.03 -17.50 -19.14
N LYS A 71 6.07 -18.23 -18.56
CA LYS A 71 4.69 -18.27 -19.06
C LYS A 71 4.19 -16.85 -19.30
N SER A 72 3.56 -16.61 -20.44
CA SER A 72 2.87 -15.35 -20.72
C SER A 72 1.95 -15.01 -19.54
N ARG A 73 1.93 -13.74 -19.13
CA ARG A 73 1.19 -13.37 -17.91
C ARG A 73 -0.30 -13.54 -18.16
N LYS A 74 -1.03 -13.82 -17.10
CA LYS A 74 -2.48 -14.09 -17.19
C LYS A 74 -3.27 -12.95 -17.83
N MET A 75 -2.88 -11.70 -17.58
CA MET A 75 -3.50 -10.51 -18.19
C MET A 75 -3.09 -10.30 -19.67
N ASP A 76 -1.98 -10.88 -20.13
CA ASP A 76 -1.60 -10.81 -21.55
C ASP A 76 -2.37 -11.83 -22.38
N ILE A 77 -2.72 -12.98 -21.78
CA ILE A 77 -3.47 -14.06 -22.42
C ILE A 77 -4.98 -13.78 -22.35
N ASN A 78 -5.50 -13.37 -21.19
CA ASN A 78 -6.93 -13.16 -20.97
C ASN A 78 -7.31 -11.68 -21.16
N MET A 79 -7.81 -11.35 -22.35
CA MET A 79 -8.27 -10.01 -22.68
C MET A 79 -9.42 -9.53 -21.80
N ALA A 80 -10.40 -10.38 -21.47
CA ALA A 80 -11.54 -9.97 -20.63
C ALA A 80 -11.09 -9.58 -19.22
N LEU A 81 -10.18 -10.38 -18.63
CA LEU A 81 -9.57 -10.06 -17.34
C LEU A 81 -8.80 -8.73 -17.38
N ARG A 82 -8.01 -8.51 -18.45
CA ARG A 82 -7.26 -7.27 -18.63
C ARG A 82 -8.17 -6.06 -18.71
N HIS A 83 -9.22 -6.12 -19.51
CA HIS A 83 -10.18 -5.01 -19.64
C HIS A 83 -10.84 -4.71 -18.30
N TYR A 84 -11.29 -5.74 -17.56
CA TYR A 84 -11.88 -5.55 -16.24
C TYR A 84 -10.93 -4.84 -15.27
N VAL A 85 -9.68 -5.30 -15.20
CA VAL A 85 -8.67 -4.72 -14.30
C VAL A 85 -8.38 -3.27 -14.68
N LEU A 86 -8.14 -2.98 -15.96
CA LEU A 86 -7.81 -1.62 -16.42
C LEU A 86 -8.99 -0.66 -16.22
N PHE A 87 -10.21 -1.10 -16.52
CA PHE A 87 -11.42 -0.31 -16.29
C PHE A 87 -11.58 0.08 -14.80
N HIS A 88 -11.43 -0.87 -13.87
CA HIS A 88 -11.60 -0.55 -12.45
C HIS A 88 -10.43 0.24 -11.86
N LEU A 89 -9.22 0.09 -12.41
CA LEU A 89 -8.10 0.96 -12.06
C LEU A 89 -8.40 2.42 -12.44
N ASP A 90 -8.95 2.66 -13.64
CA ASP A 90 -9.37 4.00 -14.06
C ASP A 90 -10.40 4.61 -13.11
N GLN A 91 -11.27 3.78 -12.53
CA GLN A 91 -12.22 4.17 -11.48
C GLN A 91 -11.59 4.29 -10.07
N LEU A 92 -10.26 4.31 -9.95
CA LEU A 92 -9.50 4.45 -8.70
C LEU A 92 -9.68 3.30 -7.69
N TRP A 93 -10.01 2.10 -8.16
CA TRP A 93 -10.05 0.91 -7.29
C TRP A 93 -8.64 0.42 -6.98
N SER A 94 -8.42 -0.07 -5.75
CA SER A 94 -7.14 -0.69 -5.44
C SER A 94 -7.01 -2.07 -6.11
N PRO A 95 -5.80 -2.51 -6.48
CA PRO A 95 -5.57 -3.87 -6.97
C PRO A 95 -6.14 -4.96 -6.06
N GLU A 96 -6.12 -4.76 -4.73
CA GLU A 96 -6.75 -5.66 -3.77
C GLU A 96 -8.28 -5.71 -3.89
N GLN A 97 -8.93 -4.56 -4.04
CA GLN A 97 -10.37 -4.50 -4.23
C GLN A 97 -10.78 -5.21 -5.53
N ILE A 98 -10.03 -4.98 -6.60
CA ILE A 98 -10.27 -5.63 -7.90
C ILE A 98 -10.12 -7.15 -7.77
N ALA A 99 -9.00 -7.62 -7.18
CA ALA A 99 -8.76 -9.04 -6.97
C ALA A 99 -9.83 -9.72 -6.11
N LYS A 100 -10.24 -9.10 -5.00
CA LYS A 100 -11.29 -9.61 -4.12
C LYS A 100 -12.65 -9.59 -4.81
N ARG A 101 -13.00 -8.52 -5.54
CA ARG A 101 -14.26 -8.43 -6.29
C ARG A 101 -14.34 -9.51 -7.38
N LEU A 102 -13.25 -9.75 -8.11
CA LEU A 102 -13.19 -10.80 -9.12
C LEU A 102 -13.45 -12.19 -8.53
N LYS A 103 -12.97 -12.50 -7.32
CA LYS A 103 -13.28 -13.76 -6.64
C LYS A 103 -14.77 -13.90 -6.30
N ILE A 104 -15.43 -12.81 -5.92
CA ILE A 104 -16.87 -12.81 -5.60
C ILE A 104 -17.71 -12.96 -6.87
N LEU A 105 -17.37 -12.23 -7.94
CA LEU A 105 -18.14 -12.24 -9.19
C LEU A 105 -17.91 -13.53 -10.01
N TYR A 106 -16.73 -14.12 -9.89
CA TYR A 106 -16.31 -15.28 -10.69
C TYR A 106 -15.73 -16.39 -9.79
N PRO A 107 -16.53 -16.99 -8.89
CA PRO A 107 -16.04 -18.00 -7.96
C PRO A 107 -15.55 -19.27 -8.67
N GLU A 108 -16.28 -19.73 -9.70
CA GLU A 108 -15.95 -20.96 -10.45
C GLU A 108 -14.98 -20.72 -11.61
N ASN A 109 -14.87 -19.48 -12.11
CA ASN A 109 -14.03 -19.18 -13.26
C ASN A 109 -12.62 -18.75 -12.81
N MET A 110 -11.76 -19.74 -12.61
CA MET A 110 -10.36 -19.53 -12.22
C MET A 110 -9.61 -18.62 -13.22
N ASN A 111 -9.97 -18.58 -14.50
CA ASN A 111 -9.32 -17.71 -15.49
C ASN A 111 -9.59 -16.21 -15.28
N MET A 112 -10.68 -15.86 -14.58
CA MET A 112 -11.01 -14.48 -14.21
C MET A 112 -10.46 -14.06 -12.85
N GLN A 113 -9.92 -15.00 -12.06
CA GLN A 113 -9.32 -14.68 -10.76
C GLN A 113 -7.85 -14.29 -10.92
N ILE A 114 -7.40 -13.26 -10.21
CA ILE A 114 -6.01 -12.81 -10.23
C ILE A 114 -5.60 -12.32 -8.84
N SER A 115 -4.33 -12.50 -8.47
CA SER A 115 -3.79 -11.92 -7.25
C SER A 115 -3.50 -10.44 -7.43
N HIS A 116 -3.59 -9.66 -6.36
CA HIS A 116 -3.31 -8.22 -6.41
C HIS A 116 -1.82 -7.95 -6.68
N GLU A 117 -0.92 -8.83 -6.25
CA GLU A 117 0.51 -8.79 -6.58
C GLU A 117 0.77 -9.02 -8.06
N SER A 118 -0.05 -9.85 -8.71
CA SER A 118 0.03 -10.06 -10.16
C SER A 118 -0.38 -8.80 -10.92
N ILE A 119 -1.40 -8.08 -10.43
CA ILE A 119 -1.79 -6.76 -10.95
C ILE A 119 -0.65 -5.75 -10.73
N TYR A 120 -0.07 -5.68 -9.53
CA TYR A 120 1.09 -4.79 -9.27
C TYR A 120 2.29 -5.11 -10.17
N SER A 121 2.63 -6.39 -10.31
CA SER A 121 3.71 -6.84 -11.20
C SER A 121 3.43 -6.46 -12.65
N TYR A 122 2.18 -6.54 -13.09
CA TYR A 122 1.76 -6.05 -14.41
C TYR A 122 2.01 -4.55 -14.55
N LEU A 123 1.53 -3.74 -13.59
CA LEU A 123 1.64 -2.28 -13.62
C LEU A 123 3.08 -1.75 -13.52
N TYR A 124 3.95 -2.41 -12.77
CA TYR A 124 5.33 -1.95 -12.58
C TYR A 124 6.31 -2.44 -13.64
N VAL A 125 6.08 -3.62 -14.22
CA VAL A 125 7.08 -4.26 -15.09
C VAL A 125 6.80 -4.06 -16.58
N LEU A 126 5.53 -3.99 -17.01
CA LEU A 126 5.18 -4.01 -18.43
C LEU A 126 5.09 -2.63 -19.09
N PRO A 127 4.40 -1.62 -18.54
CA PRO A 127 4.25 -0.38 -19.26
C PRO A 127 5.57 0.40 -19.25
N ARG A 128 6.00 0.85 -20.43
CA ARG A 128 7.16 1.74 -20.63
C ARG A 128 6.64 3.12 -21.03
N GLY A 129 7.33 4.17 -20.59
CA GLY A 129 6.98 5.55 -20.98
C GLY A 129 5.68 6.07 -20.37
N ALA A 130 4.84 6.71 -21.19
CA ALA A 130 3.64 7.46 -20.77
C ALA A 130 2.54 6.58 -20.16
N LEU A 131 2.28 5.40 -20.74
CA LEU A 131 1.25 4.46 -20.25
C LEU A 131 1.50 4.00 -18.81
N ARG A 132 2.78 3.88 -18.40
CA ARG A 132 3.12 3.55 -17.02
C ARG A 132 2.73 4.68 -16.09
N LYS A 133 2.99 5.93 -16.49
CA LYS A 133 2.66 7.10 -15.69
C LYS A 133 1.16 7.21 -15.50
N GLU A 134 0.36 6.97 -16.53
CA GLU A 134 -1.11 6.99 -16.44
C GLU A 134 -1.65 5.89 -15.54
N LEU A 135 -1.23 4.64 -15.76
CA LEU A 135 -1.70 3.52 -14.94
C LEU A 135 -1.25 3.59 -13.47
N VAL A 136 -0.05 4.16 -13.21
CA VAL A 136 0.40 4.40 -11.84
C VAL A 136 -0.39 5.53 -11.19
N LYS A 137 -0.82 6.57 -11.93
CA LYS A 137 -1.72 7.64 -11.42
C LYS A 137 -3.10 7.11 -11.02
N CYS A 138 -3.51 5.95 -11.52
CA CYS A 138 -4.74 5.30 -11.10
C CYS A 138 -4.61 4.55 -9.75
N LEU A 139 -3.38 4.29 -9.27
CA LEU A 139 -3.17 3.56 -8.01
C LEU A 139 -3.43 4.43 -6.79
N ARG A 140 -4.19 3.93 -5.82
CA ARG A 140 -4.48 4.67 -4.57
C ARG A 140 -3.26 5.17 -3.81
N HIS A 141 -2.22 4.34 -3.75
CA HIS A 141 -0.93 4.70 -3.22
C HIS A 141 0.06 4.72 -4.38
N HIS A 142 0.27 5.89 -4.96
CA HIS A 142 1.47 6.09 -5.75
C HIS A 142 2.64 5.96 -4.78
N HIS A 143 3.57 5.03 -5.01
CA HIS A 143 4.87 5.04 -4.33
C HIS A 143 5.68 6.25 -4.83
N ILE A 144 5.18 7.45 -4.58
CA ILE A 144 5.91 8.70 -4.73
C ILE A 144 6.84 8.68 -3.53
N ASN A 145 8.11 8.40 -3.80
CA ASN A 145 9.30 8.54 -2.96
C ASN A 145 9.05 8.91 -1.48
N ARG A 146 9.70 8.17 -0.57
CA ARG A 146 9.75 8.53 0.86
C ARG A 146 9.99 10.03 0.99
N ARG A 147 8.99 10.76 1.52
CA ARG A 147 9.11 12.21 1.73
C ARG A 147 10.32 12.44 2.63
N ILE A 148 11.22 13.32 2.19
CA ILE A 148 12.29 13.83 3.04
C ILE A 148 11.60 14.44 4.26
N ARG A 149 12.03 14.04 5.47
CA ARG A 149 11.53 14.64 6.71
C ARG A 149 11.88 16.13 6.66
N GLY A 150 10.89 16.97 6.40
CA GLY A 150 11.03 18.41 6.44
C GLY A 150 11.39 18.88 7.85
N LYS A 151 12.00 20.06 7.94
CA LYS A 151 12.38 20.70 9.21
C LYS A 151 11.18 20.82 10.15
N SER A 152 11.47 20.72 11.44
CA SER A 152 10.58 21.02 12.56
C SER A 152 9.65 22.18 12.23
N ARG A 153 8.33 21.94 12.18
CA ARG A 153 7.35 23.03 12.25
C ARG A 153 7.59 23.80 13.55
N GLN A 154 7.39 25.11 13.54
CA GLN A 154 7.35 25.91 14.77
C GLN A 154 6.39 25.24 15.76
N LYS A 155 6.83 25.11 17.02
CA LYS A 155 5.97 24.66 18.12
C LYS A 155 4.77 25.61 18.17
N SER A 156 3.61 25.13 17.74
CA SER A 156 2.36 25.78 18.10
C SER A 156 2.21 25.67 19.62
N CYS A 157 1.58 26.65 20.26
CA CYS A 157 1.26 26.56 21.67
C CYS A 157 0.48 25.24 21.92
N PRO A 158 0.75 24.49 23.00
CA PRO A 158 -0.05 23.32 23.32
C PRO A 158 -1.51 23.72 23.56
N ILE A 159 -2.46 22.87 23.18
CA ILE A 159 -3.84 23.01 23.64
C ILE A 159 -3.83 22.93 25.17
N GLN A 160 -4.51 23.83 25.85
CA GLN A 160 -4.60 23.81 27.31
C GLN A 160 -5.61 22.75 27.76
N ASP A 161 -5.30 22.06 28.85
CA ASP A 161 -6.17 21.09 29.53
C ASP A 161 -6.73 19.98 28.62
N TYR A 162 -5.90 19.48 27.69
CA TYR A 162 -6.29 18.38 26.82
C TYR A 162 -6.31 17.04 27.60
N ILE A 163 -7.18 16.13 27.17
CA ILE A 163 -7.23 14.76 27.69
C ILE A 163 -6.43 13.86 26.74
N SER A 164 -5.46 13.14 27.29
CA SER A 164 -4.57 12.29 26.50
C SER A 164 -5.32 11.10 25.90
N ILE A 165 -4.86 10.60 24.75
CA ILE A 165 -5.36 9.36 24.15
C ILE A 165 -5.20 8.15 25.08
N GLU A 166 -4.27 8.19 26.03
CA GLU A 166 -4.05 7.12 27.02
C GLU A 166 -5.23 6.98 27.99
N GLU A 167 -5.97 8.07 28.26
CA GLU A 167 -7.14 8.07 29.14
C GLU A 167 -8.40 7.55 28.44
N ARG A 168 -8.27 7.10 27.18
CA ARG A 168 -9.39 6.59 26.40
C ARG A 168 -9.83 5.21 26.92
N PRO A 169 -11.14 4.92 26.95
CA PRO A 169 -11.64 3.59 27.29
C PRO A 169 -10.98 2.50 26.44
N ALA A 170 -10.64 1.37 27.06
CA ALA A 170 -10.00 0.25 26.39
C ALA A 170 -10.84 -0.30 25.22
N GLU A 171 -12.18 -0.23 25.33
CA GLU A 171 -13.12 -0.67 24.28
C GLU A 171 -12.89 -0.02 22.91
N VAL A 172 -12.27 1.17 22.86
CA VAL A 172 -12.02 1.88 21.60
C VAL A 172 -10.88 1.25 20.80
N ALA A 173 -9.98 0.51 21.46
CA ALA A 173 -8.87 -0.18 20.80
C ALA A 173 -9.37 -1.32 19.91
N ASP A 174 -10.37 -2.06 20.38
CA ASP A 174 -10.88 -3.27 19.73
C ASP A 174 -11.75 -2.97 18.48
N ARG A 175 -12.23 -1.73 18.35
CA ARG A 175 -13.08 -1.27 17.23
C ARG A 175 -14.35 -2.10 17.04
N THR A 176 -14.83 -2.73 18.09
CA THR A 176 -16.04 -3.57 18.10
C THR A 176 -17.31 -2.75 18.24
N ILE A 177 -17.25 -1.67 19.03
CA ILE A 177 -18.40 -0.83 19.35
C ILE A 177 -18.40 0.41 18.45
N PRO A 178 -19.49 0.68 17.71
CA PRO A 178 -19.58 1.88 16.89
C PRO A 178 -19.82 3.13 17.74
N GLY A 179 -19.40 4.28 17.21
CA GLY A 179 -19.61 5.60 17.83
C GLY A 179 -18.33 6.27 18.33
N HIS A 180 -17.17 5.68 18.06
CA HIS A 180 -15.87 6.29 18.30
C HIS A 180 -15.33 6.87 16.99
N TRP A 181 -15.11 8.18 16.97
CA TRP A 181 -14.76 8.94 15.78
C TRP A 181 -13.31 9.40 15.81
N GLU A 182 -12.69 9.52 14.65
CA GLU A 182 -11.42 10.19 14.43
C GLU A 182 -11.65 11.40 13.52
N GLY A 183 -11.25 12.59 13.97
CA GLY A 183 -11.46 13.83 13.22
C GLY A 183 -10.16 14.41 12.67
N ASP A 184 -10.17 15.06 11.51
CA ASP A 184 -9.01 15.83 10.99
C ASP A 184 -9.45 17.00 10.13
N LEU A 185 -8.53 17.90 9.81
CA LEU A 185 -8.77 19.05 8.97
C LEU A 185 -7.83 19.03 7.76
N LEU A 186 -8.41 18.79 6.58
CA LEU A 186 -7.70 18.84 5.32
C LEU A 186 -7.63 20.27 4.80
N MET A 187 -6.42 20.82 4.76
CA MET A 187 -6.17 22.15 4.21
C MET A 187 -6.32 22.17 2.67
N GLY A 188 -7.04 23.18 2.17
CA GLY A 188 -7.23 23.49 0.76
C GLY A 188 -6.19 24.47 0.20
N HIS A 189 -6.50 25.07 -0.95
CA HIS A 189 -5.62 26.03 -1.63
C HIS A 189 -5.25 27.22 -0.73
N ASN A 190 -3.96 27.58 -0.68
CA ASN A 190 -3.40 28.72 0.08
C ASN A 190 -3.86 28.81 1.54
N ASN A 191 -4.25 27.70 2.17
CA ASN A 191 -4.85 27.65 3.50
C ASN A 191 -6.12 28.51 3.67
N GLY A 192 -6.79 28.87 2.58
CA GLY A 192 -7.99 29.71 2.58
C GLY A 192 -9.29 28.94 2.75
N SER A 193 -9.31 27.64 2.47
CA SER A 193 -10.45 26.76 2.68
C SER A 193 -10.02 25.45 3.34
N ALA A 194 -10.96 24.80 4.04
CA ALA A 194 -10.70 23.58 4.78
C ALA A 194 -11.84 22.57 4.61
N LEU A 195 -11.48 21.29 4.70
CA LEU A 195 -12.44 20.20 4.74
C LEU A 195 -12.21 19.41 6.03
N GLY A 196 -13.15 19.52 6.96
CA GLY A 196 -13.18 18.69 8.15
C GLY A 196 -13.58 17.26 7.79
N THR A 197 -12.88 16.28 8.34
CA THR A 197 -13.15 14.86 8.14
C THR A 197 -13.50 14.25 9.48
N LEU A 198 -14.59 13.48 9.56
CA LEU A 198 -14.98 12.71 10.73
C LEU A 198 -15.19 11.27 10.31
N VAL A 199 -14.38 10.36 10.84
CA VAL A 199 -14.39 8.95 10.43
C VAL A 199 -14.68 8.05 11.63
N GLU A 200 -15.72 7.25 11.53
CA GLU A 200 -16.12 6.30 12.57
C GLU A 200 -15.24 5.04 12.52
N ARG A 201 -14.72 4.59 13.67
CA ARG A 201 -13.66 3.57 13.77
C ARG A 201 -14.11 2.13 13.53
N THR A 202 -15.40 1.82 13.55
CA THR A 202 -15.93 0.47 13.34
C THR A 202 -16.49 0.30 11.93
N THR A 203 -17.47 1.12 11.59
CA THR A 203 -18.22 1.15 10.32
C THR A 203 -17.47 1.83 9.18
N ARG A 204 -16.46 2.66 9.49
CA ARG A 204 -15.75 3.53 8.52
C ARG A 204 -16.65 4.59 7.85
N MET A 205 -17.82 4.86 8.42
CA MET A 205 -18.66 5.96 7.98
C MET A 205 -17.87 7.27 8.07
N THR A 206 -17.86 8.04 6.98
CA THR A 206 -17.04 9.23 6.85
C THR A 206 -17.92 10.42 6.52
N PHE A 207 -17.82 11.47 7.32
CA PHE A 207 -18.42 12.77 7.03
C PHE A 207 -17.36 13.75 6.56
N LEU A 208 -17.70 14.48 5.50
CA LEU A 208 -16.90 15.54 4.93
C LEU A 208 -17.63 16.86 5.20
N VAL A 209 -17.03 17.71 6.01
CA VAL A 209 -17.62 18.96 6.49
C VAL A 209 -16.85 20.12 5.86
N GLN A 210 -17.50 20.81 4.93
CA GLN A 210 -16.90 21.98 4.29
C GLN A 210 -16.80 23.13 5.30
N LEU A 211 -15.61 23.70 5.42
CA LEU A 211 -15.31 24.80 6.34
C LEU A 211 -14.82 26.01 5.54
N LYS A 212 -15.58 27.10 5.63
CA LYS A 212 -15.18 28.40 5.04
C LYS A 212 -14.04 29.05 5.82
N GLU A 213 -14.00 28.80 7.13
CA GLU A 213 -13.03 29.35 8.06
C GLU A 213 -12.45 28.21 8.91
N LYS A 214 -11.20 28.34 9.33
CA LYS A 214 -10.44 27.31 10.07
C LYS A 214 -10.40 27.56 11.58
N ASP A 215 -11.10 28.58 12.04
CA ASP A 215 -11.05 28.97 13.45
C ASP A 215 -11.72 27.92 14.33
N ALA A 216 -11.23 27.76 15.56
CA ALA A 216 -11.72 26.73 16.48
C ALA A 216 -13.24 26.83 16.72
N ILE A 217 -13.79 28.04 16.68
CA ILE A 217 -15.24 28.30 16.80
C ILE A 217 -16.00 27.72 15.60
N ALA A 218 -15.51 27.95 14.38
CA ALA A 218 -16.14 27.49 13.14
C ALA A 218 -16.11 25.96 13.06
N VAL A 219 -14.97 25.36 13.40
CA VAL A 219 -14.78 23.89 13.44
C VAL A 219 -15.70 23.26 14.47
N ARG A 220 -15.72 23.77 15.70
CA ARG A 220 -16.62 23.29 16.77
C ARG A 220 -18.08 23.32 16.34
N LYS A 221 -18.55 24.47 15.84
CA LYS A 221 -19.96 24.65 15.44
C LYS A 221 -20.35 23.67 14.33
N SER A 222 -19.49 23.52 13.33
CA SER A 222 -19.75 22.66 12.18
C SER A 222 -19.76 21.19 12.59
N PHE A 223 -18.78 20.73 13.37
CA PHE A 223 -18.79 19.35 13.87
C PHE A 223 -19.96 19.07 14.80
N ALA A 224 -20.27 19.98 15.73
CA ALA A 224 -21.41 19.82 16.63
C ALA A 224 -22.74 19.72 15.88
N LYS A 225 -22.88 20.43 14.75
CA LYS A 225 -24.04 20.31 13.86
C LYS A 225 -24.15 18.90 13.27
N GLU A 226 -23.07 18.33 12.74
CA GLU A 226 -23.08 16.96 12.22
C GLU A 226 -23.43 15.93 13.30
N PHE A 227 -22.82 16.06 14.48
CA PHE A 227 -23.12 15.18 15.60
C PHE A 227 -24.56 15.34 16.10
N LYS A 228 -25.23 16.47 15.90
CA LYS A 228 -26.63 16.66 16.33
C LYS A 228 -27.57 15.63 15.69
N HIS A 229 -27.34 15.32 14.41
CA HIS A 229 -28.20 14.42 13.61
C HIS A 229 -27.96 12.93 13.88
N LEU A 230 -26.87 12.57 14.56
CA LEU A 230 -26.57 11.17 14.86
C LEU A 230 -27.45 10.62 16.01
N PRO A 231 -27.76 9.32 16.01
CA PRO A 231 -28.37 8.65 17.16
C PRO A 231 -27.38 8.60 18.34
N LYS A 232 -27.91 8.53 19.58
CA LYS A 232 -27.10 8.51 20.81
C LYS A 232 -26.03 7.40 20.80
N GLY A 233 -26.36 6.23 20.26
CA GLY A 233 -25.42 5.09 20.20
C GLY A 233 -24.16 5.37 19.38
N LEU A 234 -24.18 6.36 18.48
CA LEU A 234 -23.02 6.74 17.65
C LEU A 234 -22.26 7.96 18.19
N LYS A 235 -22.57 8.45 19.39
CA LYS A 235 -21.92 9.63 20.00
C LYS A 235 -21.14 9.25 21.26
N ARG A 236 -20.03 8.52 21.11
CA ARG A 236 -19.22 8.07 22.27
C ARG A 236 -18.00 8.94 22.51
N SER A 237 -17.08 8.98 21.55
CA SER A 237 -15.84 9.74 21.68
C SER A 237 -15.35 10.28 20.35
N LEU A 238 -14.51 11.32 20.42
CA LEU A 238 -13.78 11.88 19.28
C LEU A 238 -12.28 11.85 19.60
N THR A 239 -11.47 11.29 18.72
CA THR A 239 -10.00 11.39 18.78
C THR A 239 -9.53 12.43 17.76
N TYR A 240 -8.71 13.37 18.21
CA TYR A 240 -8.18 14.46 17.42
C TYR A 240 -6.66 14.59 17.60
N ASP A 241 -5.98 15.36 16.74
CA ASP A 241 -4.56 15.70 16.93
C ASP A 241 -4.46 16.98 17.78
N GLN A 242 -3.25 17.39 18.17
CA GLN A 242 -3.07 18.60 18.99
C GLN A 242 -3.14 19.90 18.16
N GLY A 243 -3.93 19.91 17.09
CA GLY A 243 -4.16 21.07 16.25
C GLY A 243 -5.01 22.15 16.95
N GLN A 244 -4.67 23.42 16.71
CA GLN A 244 -5.35 24.58 17.31
C GLN A 244 -6.83 24.70 16.90
N GLU A 245 -7.22 24.07 15.80
CA GLU A 245 -8.61 23.96 15.35
C GLU A 245 -9.54 23.30 16.39
N MET A 246 -8.99 22.52 17.32
CA MET A 246 -9.74 21.85 18.38
C MET A 246 -9.49 22.48 19.77
N ALA A 247 -9.06 23.74 19.81
CA ALA A 247 -8.86 24.48 21.07
C ALA A 247 -10.14 24.58 21.91
N GLU A 248 -11.32 24.73 21.28
CA GLU A 248 -12.62 24.80 21.98
C GLU A 248 -13.22 23.42 22.34
N HIS A 249 -12.40 22.37 22.46
CA HIS A 249 -12.86 20.99 22.74
C HIS A 249 -13.74 20.88 24.00
N LYS A 250 -13.49 21.66 25.06
CA LYS A 250 -14.34 21.68 26.26
C LYS A 250 -15.78 22.14 25.95
N LEU A 251 -15.92 23.19 25.15
CA LEU A 251 -17.23 23.68 24.71
C LEU A 251 -17.90 22.69 23.74
N PHE A 252 -17.10 22.00 22.93
CA PHE A 252 -17.59 20.91 22.08
C PHE A 252 -18.17 19.76 22.94
N THR A 253 -17.42 19.29 23.94
CA THR A 253 -17.87 18.22 24.86
C THR A 253 -19.14 18.65 25.60
N LYS A 254 -19.19 19.90 26.10
CA LYS A 254 -20.39 20.42 26.79
C LYS A 254 -21.63 20.43 25.89
N GLY A 255 -21.47 20.77 24.60
CA GLY A 255 -22.58 20.87 23.65
C GLY A 255 -23.03 19.53 23.06
N THR A 256 -22.12 18.55 22.93
CA THR A 256 -22.39 17.29 22.23
C THR A 256 -22.43 16.07 23.15
N GLN A 257 -21.94 16.20 24.39
CA GLN A 257 -21.68 15.11 25.34
C GLN A 257 -20.66 14.08 24.85
N ILE A 258 -19.86 14.43 23.83
CA ILE A 258 -18.83 13.56 23.26
C ILE A 258 -17.49 13.95 23.88
N GLN A 259 -16.81 12.99 24.50
CA GLN A 259 -15.48 13.22 25.05
C GLN A 259 -14.42 13.29 23.93
N VAL A 260 -13.61 14.35 23.95
CA VAL A 260 -12.50 14.55 23.00
C VAL A 260 -11.19 14.09 23.64
N TYR A 261 -10.44 13.27 22.90
CA TYR A 261 -9.13 12.73 23.26
C TYR A 261 -8.09 13.15 22.24
N PHE A 262 -6.87 13.45 22.69
CA PHE A 262 -5.81 13.97 21.83
C PHE A 262 -4.67 13.00 21.66
N ALA A 263 -4.31 12.73 20.40
CA ALA A 263 -3.16 11.92 20.03
C ALA A 263 -1.84 12.60 20.42
N HIS A 264 -0.80 11.81 20.61
CA HIS A 264 0.55 12.31 20.89
C HIS A 264 1.12 13.08 19.70
N PRO A 265 1.94 14.12 19.94
CA PRO A 265 2.68 14.79 18.88
C PRO A 265 3.54 13.80 18.08
N HIS A 266 3.54 13.94 16.76
CA HIS A 266 4.30 13.09 15.84
C HIS A 266 3.91 11.60 15.83
N SER A 267 2.71 11.25 16.30
CA SER A 267 2.19 9.87 16.35
C SER A 267 1.00 9.63 15.43
N PRO A 268 1.15 9.70 14.08
CA PRO A 268 0.02 9.53 13.15
C PRO A 268 -0.63 8.14 13.20
N TRP A 269 0.08 7.11 13.67
CA TRP A 269 -0.43 5.74 13.78
C TRP A 269 -1.58 5.60 14.79
N GLU A 270 -1.69 6.51 15.76
CA GLU A 270 -2.76 6.53 16.76
C GLU A 270 -4.14 6.85 16.15
N ARG A 271 -4.12 7.45 14.96
CA ARG A 271 -5.28 7.84 14.13
C ARG A 271 -5.23 7.20 12.75
N GLY A 272 -4.77 5.95 12.67
CA GLY A 272 -4.54 5.27 11.40
C GLY A 272 -5.77 5.14 10.50
N THR A 273 -6.99 5.19 11.05
CA THR A 273 -8.22 5.16 10.22
C THR A 273 -8.38 6.44 9.45
N ASN A 274 -8.29 7.57 10.16
CA ASN A 274 -8.44 8.87 9.58
C ASN A 274 -7.30 9.17 8.59
N GLU A 275 -6.06 8.81 8.90
CA GLU A 275 -4.92 8.94 7.96
C GLU A 275 -5.17 8.20 6.64
N ASN A 276 -5.60 6.94 6.72
CA ASN A 276 -5.93 6.16 5.52
C ASN A 276 -7.10 6.78 4.74
N THR A 277 -8.13 7.25 5.44
CA THR A 277 -9.32 7.86 4.81
C THR A 277 -8.97 9.18 4.14
N ASN A 278 -8.14 10.00 4.78
CA ASN A 278 -7.62 11.25 4.23
C ASN A 278 -6.80 11.01 2.96
N ALA A 279 -6.00 9.93 2.93
CA ALA A 279 -5.31 9.53 1.71
C ALA A 279 -6.27 9.19 0.57
N LEU A 280 -7.42 8.55 0.86
CA LEU A 280 -8.46 8.29 -0.14
C LEU A 280 -9.15 9.57 -0.61
N ILE A 281 -9.52 10.46 0.32
CA ILE A 281 -10.15 11.75 0.00
C ILE A 281 -9.24 12.60 -0.89
N ARG A 282 -7.92 12.58 -0.63
CA ARG A 282 -6.93 13.30 -1.43
C ARG A 282 -6.76 12.81 -2.87
N GLN A 283 -7.30 11.65 -3.23
CA GLN A 283 -7.38 11.22 -4.63
C GLN A 283 -8.44 12.00 -5.41
N PHE A 284 -9.56 12.32 -4.76
CA PHE A 284 -10.64 13.11 -5.35
C PHE A 284 -10.39 14.62 -5.21
N PHE A 285 -9.77 15.03 -4.10
CA PHE A 285 -9.42 16.42 -3.81
C PHE A 285 -7.91 16.58 -3.60
N PRO A 286 -7.12 16.69 -4.68
CA PRO A 286 -5.68 16.87 -4.60
C PRO A 286 -5.25 18.04 -3.70
N LYS A 287 -3.98 18.05 -3.29
CA LYS A 287 -3.44 19.20 -2.56
C LYS A 287 -3.55 20.47 -3.40
N GLY A 288 -4.08 21.53 -2.81
CA GLY A 288 -4.33 22.78 -3.51
C GLY A 288 -5.71 22.89 -4.14
N THR A 289 -6.61 21.92 -3.95
CA THR A 289 -8.04 22.10 -4.24
C THR A 289 -8.61 23.21 -3.37
N ASP A 290 -9.36 24.12 -3.98
CA ASP A 290 -10.18 25.08 -3.24
C ASP A 290 -11.49 24.41 -2.84
N PHE A 291 -11.61 24.09 -1.56
CA PHE A 291 -12.80 23.43 -1.03
C PHE A 291 -14.04 24.32 -1.02
N SER A 292 -13.93 25.63 -1.26
CA SER A 292 -15.10 26.53 -1.34
C SER A 292 -15.94 26.34 -2.61
N LYS A 293 -15.38 25.67 -3.63
CA LYS A 293 -15.98 25.47 -4.96
C LYS A 293 -16.43 24.03 -5.21
N VAL A 294 -16.31 23.19 -4.20
CA VAL A 294 -16.72 21.78 -4.17
C VAL A 294 -18.01 21.68 -3.36
#